data_AF-A0AAD5G5J0-F1
#
_entry.id   AF-A0AAD5G5J0-F1
#
_cell.length_a   1.000
_cell.length_b   1.000
_cell.length_c   1.000
_cell.angle_alpha   90.00
_cell.angle_beta   90.00
_cell.angle_gamma   90.00
#
_symmetry.space_group_name_H-M   'P 1'
#
loop_
_entity.id
_entity.type
_entity.pdbx_description
1 polymer ?
#
loop_
_entity_poly.entity_id
_entity_poly.type
_entity_poly.pdbx_seq_one_letter_code
_entity_poly.pdbx_strand_id
1 'polypeptide(L)' 'MASVRKDVQLNSRYKEQCLRLCRICYEKCEGCVPSTPYADKAEFPCYRDLKNPKGKDKCP' A
#
# COMPACT_ATOMS: atom_id res chain seq x y z
N MET A 1 7.79 0.25 31.30
CA MET A 1 7.52 -0.49 30.05
C MET A 1 7.37 0.52 28.92
N ALA A 2 8.48 0.90 28.29
CA ALA A 2 8.47 1.79 27.13
C ALA A 2 8.29 0.92 25.87
N SER A 3 7.13 1.01 25.24
CA SER A 3 6.93 0.59 23.86
C SER A 3 5.97 1.57 23.23
N VAL A 4 6.60 2.54 22.56
CA VAL A 4 5.98 3.63 21.81
C VAL A 4 5.07 3.02 20.73
N ARG A 5 3.78 2.88 21.02
CA ARG A 5 2.76 2.70 19.99
C ARG A 5 2.51 4.06 19.33
N LYS A 6 3.40 4.57 18.46
CA LYS A 6 3.21 5.87 17.77
C LYS A 6 3.77 5.99 16.33
N ASP A 7 3.90 4.93 15.56
CA ASP A 7 4.35 5.06 14.14
C ASP A 7 3.24 4.96 13.08
N VAL A 8 1.99 5.26 13.44
CA VAL A 8 0.94 5.63 12.47
C VAL A 8 0.26 6.93 12.93
N GLN A 9 1.05 7.99 13.08
CA GLN A 9 0.54 9.32 12.78
C GLN A 9 0.68 9.56 11.29
N LEU A 10 -0.06 8.77 10.49
CA LEU A 10 -0.34 9.10 9.10
C LEU A 10 -1.11 10.42 9.14
N ASN A 11 -0.41 11.52 8.86
CA ASN A 11 -1.03 12.78 8.46
C ASN A 11 -2.20 12.46 7.51
N SER A 12 -3.39 13.03 7.74
CA SER A 12 -4.64 12.68 7.03
C SER A 12 -4.43 12.57 5.52
N ARG A 13 -3.61 13.47 4.95
CA ARG A 13 -3.27 13.45 3.52
C ARG A 13 -2.52 12.20 3.06
N TYR A 14 -1.60 11.67 3.86
CA TYR A 14 -0.90 10.43 3.55
C TYR A 14 -1.85 9.23 3.64
N LYS A 15 -2.76 9.23 4.61
CA LYS A 15 -3.79 8.18 4.72
C LYS A 15 -4.72 8.20 3.51
N GLU A 16 -5.24 9.36 3.14
CA GLU A 16 -6.10 9.54 1.95
C GLU A 16 -5.39 9.10 0.67
N GLN A 17 -4.13 9.50 0.50
CA GLN A 17 -3.34 9.11 -0.67
C GLN A 17 -3.06 7.61 -0.70
N CYS A 18 -2.75 7.00 0.45
CA CYS A 18 -2.54 5.56 0.57
C CYS A 18 -3.79 4.79 0.16
N LEU A 19 -4.96 5.15 0.70
CA LEU A 19 -6.24 4.53 0.37
C LEU A 19 -6.58 4.69 -1.12
N ARG A 20 -6.34 5.86 -1.69
CA ARG A 20 -6.53 6.10 -3.12
C ARG A 20 -5.66 5.20 -3.98
N LEU A 21 -4.36 5.07 -3.67
CA LEU A 21 -3.44 4.22 -4.44
C LEU A 21 -3.79 2.74 -4.27
N CYS A 22 -4.13 2.31 -3.05
CA CYS A 22 -4.56 0.95 -2.76
C CYS A 22 -5.78 0.55 -3.61
N ARG A 23 -6.82 1.41 -3.68
CA ARG A 23 -8.00 1.13 -4.51
C ARG A 23 -7.67 1.00 -6.00
N ILE A 24 -6.78 1.84 -6.53
CA ILE A 24 -6.35 1.72 -7.93
C ILE A 24 -5.62 0.40 -8.18
N CYS A 25 -4.80 -0.06 -7.22
CA CYS A 25 -4.12 -1.34 -7.34
C CYS A 25 -5.08 -2.52 -7.18
N TYR A 26 -6.08 -2.41 -6.31
CA TYR A 26 -7.16 -3.38 -6.17
C TYR A 26 -7.90 -3.60 -7.49
N GLU A 27 -8.35 -2.51 -8.13
CA GLU A 27 -9.05 -2.58 -9.42
C GLU A 27 -8.16 -3.14 -10.53
N LYS A 28 -6.86 -2.83 -10.52
CA LYS A 28 -5.90 -3.34 -11.53
C LYS A 28 -5.46 -4.78 -11.32
N CYS A 29 -5.49 -5.27 -10.09
CA CYS A 29 -5.13 -6.63 -9.72
C CYS A 29 -6.35 -7.52 -9.46
N GLU A 30 -7.52 -7.15 -10.01
CA GLU A 30 -8.75 -7.95 -9.94
C GLU A 30 -9.14 -8.34 -8.50
N GLY A 31 -8.86 -7.45 -7.55
CA GLY A 31 -9.16 -7.63 -6.13
C GLY A 31 -8.05 -8.27 -5.29
N CYS A 32 -6.89 -8.59 -5.88
CA CYS A 32 -5.74 -9.15 -5.18
C CYS A 32 -4.87 -8.04 -4.56
N VAL A 33 -5.01 -7.80 -3.25
CA VAL A 33 -4.19 -6.85 -2.48
C VAL A 33 -3.90 -7.39 -1.06
N PRO A 34 -2.82 -6.93 -0.40
CA PRO A 34 -2.52 -7.34 0.96
C PRO A 34 -3.57 -6.80 1.95
N SER A 35 -4.03 -7.64 2.88
CA SER A 35 -5.06 -7.26 3.86
C SER A 35 -4.53 -6.45 5.04
N THR A 36 -3.21 -6.50 5.28
CA THR A 36 -2.55 -5.76 6.37
C THR A 36 -1.39 -4.94 5.80
N PRO A 37 -1.04 -3.80 6.44
CA PRO A 37 0.03 -2.93 5.96
C PRO A 37 1.44 -3.54 6.10
N TYR A 38 1.57 -4.66 6.82
CA TYR A 38 2.84 -5.35 7.07
C TYR A 38 2.97 -6.65 6.27
N ALA A 39 1.99 -6.98 5.42
CA ALA A 39 2.03 -8.16 4.58
C ALA A 39 3.12 -8.03 3.52
N ASP A 40 3.76 -9.15 3.20
CA ASP A 40 4.82 -9.18 2.19
C ASP A 40 4.22 -8.97 0.80
N LYS A 41 4.72 -7.97 0.08
CA LYS A 41 4.28 -7.70 -1.30
C LYS A 41 4.64 -8.85 -2.25
N ALA A 42 5.63 -9.69 -1.92
CA ALA A 42 5.99 -10.84 -2.71
C ALA A 42 4.85 -11.87 -2.84
N GLU A 43 3.94 -11.94 -1.86
CA GLU A 43 2.74 -12.78 -1.91
C GLU A 43 1.70 -12.30 -2.93
N PHE A 44 1.83 -11.05 -3.40
CA PHE A 44 0.88 -10.39 -4.31
C PHE A 44 1.62 -9.88 -5.55
N PRO A 45 2.01 -10.75 -6.51
CA PRO A 45 2.88 -10.38 -7.63
C PRO A 45 2.37 -9.20 -8.46
N CYS A 46 1.07 -9.16 -8.77
CA CYS A 46 0.47 -8.03 -9.50
C CYS A 46 0.63 -6.70 -8.74
N TYR A 47 0.36 -6.71 -7.42
CA TYR A 47 0.44 -5.52 -6.57
C TYR A 47 1.90 -5.02 -6.45
N ARG A 48 2.86 -5.95 -6.35
CA ARG A 48 4.31 -5.67 -6.32
C ARG A 48 4.81 -5.08 -7.64
N ASP A 49 4.37 -5.64 -8.77
CA ASP A 49 4.95 -5.33 -10.08
C ASP A 49 4.33 -4.10 -10.75
N LEU A 50 3.23 -3.58 -10.22
CA LEU A 50 2.58 -2.37 -10.70
C LEU A 50 3.48 -1.14 -10.54
N LYS A 51 3.94 -0.61 -11.67
CA LYS A 51 4.71 0.64 -11.75
C LYS A 51 3.85 1.82 -12.20
N ASN A 52 4.26 3.02 -11.78
CA ASN A 52 3.75 4.27 -12.32
C ASN A 52 4.48 4.61 -13.65
N PRO A 53 4.03 5.63 -14.40
CA PRO A 53 4.69 6.02 -15.66
C PRO A 53 6.17 6.42 -15.54
N LYS A 54 6.67 6.66 -14.31
CA LYS A 54 8.08 6.96 -14.01
C LYS A 54 8.88 5.71 -13.62
N GLY A 55 8.30 4.51 -13.76
CA GLY A 55 8.94 3.24 -13.42
C GLY A 55 9.07 2.94 -11.92
N LYS A 56 8.50 3.77 -11.03
CA LYS A 56 8.51 3.53 -9.58
C LYS A 56 7.30 2.71 -9.16
N ASP A 57 7.41 2.03 -8.02
CA ASP A 57 6.30 1.31 -7.40
C ASP A 57 5.08 2.23 -7.28
N LYS A 58 3.94 1.71 -7.73
CA LYS A 58 2.67 2.43 -7.69
C LYS A 58 1.90 2.16 -6.42
N CYS A 59 1.95 0.92 -5.94
CA CYS A 59 1.12 0.43 -4.87
C CYS A 59 1.82 0.62 -3.50
N PRO A 60 1.11 1.14 -2.49
CA PRO A 60 1.70 1.46 -1.18
C PRO A 60 2.34 0.25 -0.53
#